data_AF-A0A554R2R1-F1
#
_entry.id   AF-A0A554R2R1-F1
#
_cell.length_a   1.000
_cell.length_b   1.000
_cell.length_c   1.000
_cell.angle_alpha   90.00
_cell.angle_beta   90.00
_cell.angle_gamma   90.00
#
_symmetry.space_group_name_H-M   'P 1'
#
loop_
_entity.id
_entity.type
_entity.pdbx_description
1 polymer ?
#
loop_
_entity_poly.entity_id
_entity_poly.type
_entity_poly.pdbx_seq_one_letter_code
_entity_poly.pdbx_strand_id
1 'polypeptide(L)'
;MGVASESAAAGGTVADFQHSTGTGAHREIARTETHDRSPGDDLEKFRRQLDAIDATLLETVRERLLLCLEIGEWKRSSHVPMMQPSRVHVVQERARQFARQHDLSPEFFSSLYELLIAETCRLEDLVIDGSEANVENVRESVGRRSGLTR
;
A
#
# COMPACT_ATOMS: atom_id res chain seq x y z
N MET A 1 71.42 4.11 -5.91
CA MET A 1 72.80 4.17 -6.41
C MET A 1 72.80 3.42 -7.74
N GLY A 2 73.13 4.08 -8.86
CA GLY A 2 72.98 3.52 -10.21
C GLY A 2 71.52 3.48 -10.72
N VAL A 3 71.23 3.75 -12.00
CA VAL A 3 72.05 4.35 -13.08
C VAL A 3 71.17 5.24 -13.96
N ALA A 4 71.74 6.31 -14.52
CA ALA A 4 71.10 7.13 -15.53
C ALA A 4 71.46 6.63 -16.95
N SER A 5 70.67 7.01 -17.95
CA SER A 5 71.13 7.11 -19.34
C SER A 5 70.31 8.15 -20.09
N GLU A 6 71.03 9.10 -20.71
CA GLU A 6 70.60 9.89 -21.87
C GLU A 6 70.40 8.93 -23.09
N SER A 7 70.03 9.29 -24.33
CA SER A 7 69.89 10.53 -25.10
C SER A 7 68.92 10.20 -26.28
N ALA A 8 68.61 10.99 -27.32
CA ALA A 8 69.10 12.28 -27.82
C ALA A 8 67.94 13.06 -28.49
N ALA A 9 68.21 13.82 -29.56
CA ALA A 9 67.23 14.65 -30.29
C ALA A 9 67.16 14.36 -31.80
N ALA A 10 65.99 14.63 -32.38
CA ALA A 10 65.75 15.08 -33.77
C ALA A 10 64.33 15.67 -33.85
N GLY A 11 63.99 16.70 -34.65
CA GLY A 11 64.79 17.43 -35.62
C GLY A 11 64.05 17.60 -36.95
N GLY A 12 63.38 18.74 -37.16
CA GLY A 12 62.64 19.09 -38.40
C GLY A 12 61.12 18.86 -38.32
N THR A 13 60.27 19.58 -39.05
CA THR A 13 60.48 20.78 -39.90
C THR A 13 59.14 21.54 -40.02
N VAL A 14 59.18 22.85 -40.24
CA VAL A 14 57.97 23.67 -40.39
C VAL A 14 57.32 23.42 -41.76
N ALA A 15 56.00 23.26 -41.79
CA ALA A 15 55.20 23.34 -43.01
C ALA A 15 53.85 23.99 -42.69
N ASP A 16 53.73 25.30 -42.97
CA ASP A 16 52.46 25.99 -43.01
C ASP A 16 51.62 25.49 -44.20
N PHE A 17 50.37 25.10 -43.94
CA PHE A 17 49.32 25.18 -44.95
C PHE A 17 47.99 25.57 -44.31
N GLN A 18 47.27 26.48 -44.95
CA GLN A 18 46.21 27.28 -44.32
C GLN A 18 44.82 26.64 -44.44
N HIS A 19 44.00 26.89 -43.42
CA HIS A 19 42.53 26.99 -43.41
C HIS A 19 41.70 26.09 -44.37
N SER A 20 40.89 25.21 -43.77
CA SER A 20 39.54 24.95 -44.27
C SER A 20 38.55 24.85 -43.11
N THR A 21 37.45 25.58 -43.20
CA THR A 21 36.38 25.66 -42.18
C THR A 21 35.45 24.46 -42.27
N GLY A 22 35.19 23.78 -41.15
CA GLY A 22 34.31 22.61 -41.10
C GLY A 22 33.66 22.40 -39.74
N THR A 23 32.53 23.08 -39.54
CA THR A 23 31.36 22.73 -38.71
C THR A 23 31.57 21.71 -37.57
N GLY A 24 31.41 22.18 -36.33
CA GLY A 24 31.62 21.37 -35.13
C GLY A 24 30.64 20.20 -34.98
N ALA A 25 31.18 19.00 -34.81
CA ALA A 25 30.52 17.92 -34.10
C ALA A 25 30.85 18.05 -32.60
N HIS A 26 30.22 19.00 -31.92
CA HIS A 26 30.14 18.94 -30.46
C HIS A 26 29.39 17.65 -30.12
N ARG A 27 30.15 16.63 -29.71
CA ARG A 27 29.61 15.36 -29.22
C ARG A 27 28.73 15.69 -28.03
N GLU A 28 27.42 15.72 -28.28
CA GLU A 28 26.40 15.99 -27.29
C GLU A 28 26.54 14.92 -26.21
N ILE A 29 27.18 15.32 -25.11
CA ILE A 29 27.23 14.52 -23.90
C ILE A 29 25.78 14.46 -23.47
N ALA A 30 25.13 13.32 -23.73
CA ALA A 30 23.75 13.07 -23.32
C ALA A 30 23.67 13.43 -21.85
N ARG A 31 23.04 14.58 -21.57
CA ARG A 31 22.85 15.04 -20.21
C ARG A 31 21.91 14.02 -19.61
N THR A 32 22.44 13.14 -18.78
CA THR A 32 21.63 12.33 -17.88
C THR A 32 20.65 13.30 -17.23
N GLU A 33 19.38 13.16 -17.55
CA GLU A 33 18.35 14.02 -17.02
C GLU A 33 18.37 13.83 -15.51
N THR A 34 19.01 14.76 -14.81
CA THR A 34 18.82 14.96 -13.38
C THR A 34 17.39 15.46 -13.27
N HIS A 35 16.46 14.51 -13.25
CA HIS A 35 15.04 14.74 -13.08
C HIS A 35 14.89 15.51 -11.77
N ASP A 36 14.68 16.82 -11.94
CA ASP A 36 14.45 17.79 -10.88
C ASP A 36 13.08 17.45 -10.28
N ARG A 37 13.09 16.45 -9.39
CA ARG A 37 11.91 16.05 -8.65
C ARG A 37 11.57 17.18 -7.72
N SER A 38 10.54 17.94 -8.08
CA SER A 38 9.99 18.90 -7.15
C SER A 38 9.50 18.11 -5.92
N PRO A 39 9.59 18.65 -4.71
CA PRO A 39 9.02 18.00 -3.52
C PRO A 39 7.50 17.71 -3.65
N GLY A 40 6.80 18.37 -4.59
CA GLY A 40 5.43 18.05 -4.94
C GLY A 40 5.26 16.72 -5.68
N ASP A 41 6.18 16.35 -6.57
CA ASP A 41 6.09 15.12 -7.37
C ASP A 41 6.26 13.86 -6.50
N ASP A 42 7.19 13.89 -5.54
CA ASP A 42 7.36 12.82 -4.56
C ASP A 42 6.16 12.76 -3.58
N LEU A 43 5.58 13.90 -3.17
CA LEU A 43 4.36 13.92 -2.33
C LEU A 43 3.14 13.31 -3.06
N GLU A 44 2.91 13.67 -4.31
CA GLU A 44 1.83 13.10 -5.13
C GLU A 44 2.06 11.60 -5.43
N LYS A 45 3.30 11.14 -5.44
CA LYS A 45 3.60 9.70 -5.48
C LYS A 45 3.20 9.00 -4.18
N PHE A 46 3.53 9.56 -3.02
CA PHE A 46 3.13 8.98 -1.72
C PHE A 46 1.61 8.98 -1.53
N ARG A 47 0.91 10.04 -1.95
CA ARG A 47 -0.57 10.09 -1.93
C ARG A 47 -1.20 8.94 -2.72
N ARG A 48 -0.80 8.76 -3.99
CA ARG A 48 -1.30 7.63 -4.81
C ARG A 48 -0.98 6.25 -4.24
N GLN A 49 0.11 6.11 -3.49
CA GLN A 49 0.41 4.86 -2.77
C GLN A 49 -0.50 4.67 -1.55
N LEU A 50 -0.78 5.74 -0.80
CA LEU A 50 -1.73 5.72 0.31
C LEU A 50 -3.16 5.44 -0.18
N ASP A 51 -3.62 6.12 -1.23
CA ASP A 51 -4.96 5.93 -1.82
C ASP A 51 -5.20 4.45 -2.22
N ALA A 52 -4.16 3.77 -2.74
CA ALA A 52 -4.23 2.35 -3.09
C ALA A 52 -4.27 1.42 -1.87
N ILE A 53 -3.58 1.78 -0.79
CA ILE A 53 -3.65 1.07 0.50
C ILE A 53 -5.04 1.26 1.12
N ASP A 54 -5.56 2.49 1.12
CA ASP A 54 -6.87 2.83 1.68
C ASP A 54 -8.01 2.15 0.89
N ALA A 55 -7.93 2.11 -0.45
CA ALA A 55 -8.87 1.34 -1.26
C ALA A 55 -8.88 -0.16 -0.89
N THR A 56 -7.70 -0.74 -0.63
CA THR A 56 -7.57 -2.14 -0.19
C THR A 56 -8.13 -2.34 1.23
N LEU A 57 -7.89 -1.38 2.13
CA LEU A 57 -8.41 -1.40 3.51
C LEU A 57 -9.94 -1.32 3.53
N LEU A 58 -10.53 -0.43 2.73
CA LEU A 58 -11.98 -0.26 2.63
C LEU A 58 -12.67 -1.55 2.13
N GLU A 59 -12.14 -2.18 1.08
CA GLU A 59 -12.69 -3.45 0.59
C GLU A 59 -12.50 -4.58 1.61
N THR A 60 -11.33 -4.66 2.28
CA THR A 60 -11.09 -5.66 3.35
C THR A 60 -12.07 -5.50 4.52
N VAL A 61 -12.35 -4.25 4.95
CA VAL A 61 -13.34 -3.98 5.99
C VAL A 61 -14.74 -4.39 5.53
N ARG A 62 -15.10 -4.07 4.28
CA ARG A 62 -16.38 -4.44 3.67
C ARG A 62 -16.57 -5.97 3.61
N GLU A 63 -15.57 -6.72 3.12
CA GLU A 63 -15.57 -8.19 3.12
C GLU A 63 -15.76 -8.77 4.53
N ARG A 64 -15.05 -8.21 5.52
CA ARG A 64 -15.17 -8.61 6.93
C ARG A 64 -16.61 -8.42 7.45
N LEU A 65 -17.25 -7.28 7.15
CA LEU A 65 -18.63 -7.03 7.56
C LEU A 65 -19.62 -7.97 6.88
N LEU A 66 -19.46 -8.25 5.58
CA LEU A 66 -20.30 -9.21 4.84
C LEU A 66 -20.20 -10.63 5.41
N LEU A 67 -18.99 -11.09 5.73
CA LEU A 67 -18.81 -12.40 6.39
C LEU A 67 -19.45 -12.44 7.78
N CYS A 68 -19.40 -11.33 8.53
CA CYS A 68 -20.07 -11.25 9.83
C CYS A 68 -21.61 -11.30 9.72
N LEU A 69 -22.21 -10.69 8.68
CA LEU A 69 -23.65 -10.81 8.41
C LEU A 69 -24.05 -12.28 8.15
N GLU A 70 -23.27 -12.99 7.34
CA GLU A 70 -23.48 -14.41 7.05
C GLU A 70 -23.33 -15.29 8.31
N ILE A 71 -22.37 -14.95 9.19
CA ILE A 71 -22.25 -15.59 10.51
C ILE A 71 -23.48 -15.32 11.38
N GLY A 72 -24.04 -14.10 11.36
CA GLY A 72 -25.27 -13.74 12.06
C GLY A 72 -26.49 -14.52 11.57
N GLU A 73 -26.64 -14.69 10.27
CA GLU A 73 -27.68 -15.54 9.66
C GLU A 73 -27.53 -17.02 10.04
N TRP A 74 -26.30 -17.53 10.00
CA TRP A 74 -26.02 -18.90 10.42
C TRP A 74 -26.28 -19.10 11.92
N LYS A 75 -25.90 -18.15 12.77
CA LYS A 75 -26.20 -18.17 14.22
C LYS A 75 -27.70 -18.23 14.47
N ARG A 76 -28.50 -17.40 13.77
CA ARG A 76 -29.98 -17.37 13.89
C ARG A 76 -30.59 -18.71 13.52
N SER A 77 -30.27 -19.26 12.34
CA SER A 77 -30.81 -20.55 11.91
C SER A 77 -30.38 -21.70 12.83
N SER A 78 -29.14 -21.65 13.35
CA SER A 78 -28.57 -22.67 14.24
C SER A 78 -28.89 -22.47 15.73
N HIS A 79 -29.68 -21.46 16.09
CA HIS A 79 -30.02 -21.10 17.49
C HIS A 79 -28.79 -20.88 18.40
N VAL A 80 -27.67 -20.44 17.83
CA VAL A 80 -26.43 -20.16 18.56
C VAL A 80 -26.51 -18.75 19.17
N PRO A 81 -26.14 -18.55 20.45
CA PRO A 81 -26.18 -17.24 21.09
C PRO A 81 -25.32 -16.21 20.35
N MET A 82 -25.92 -15.05 20.09
CA MET A 82 -25.34 -13.94 19.35
C MET A 82 -23.96 -13.53 19.85
N MET A 83 -23.92 -13.12 21.12
CA MET A 83 -22.71 -12.64 21.78
C MET A 83 -21.85 -13.79 22.28
N GLN A 84 -20.59 -13.79 21.83
CA GLN A 84 -19.56 -14.76 22.20
C GLN A 84 -18.35 -14.00 22.76
N PRO A 85 -18.34 -13.62 24.05
CA PRO A 85 -17.29 -12.78 24.63
C PRO A 85 -15.88 -13.37 24.46
N SER A 86 -15.75 -14.69 24.56
CA SER A 86 -14.52 -15.43 24.26
C SER A 86 -13.99 -15.15 22.85
N ARG A 87 -14.86 -15.05 21.85
CA ARG A 87 -14.47 -14.74 20.47
C ARG A 87 -13.99 -13.30 20.33
N VAL A 88 -14.68 -12.35 20.97
CA VAL A 88 -14.30 -10.92 21.03
C VAL A 88 -12.90 -10.76 21.62
N HIS A 89 -12.63 -11.38 22.77
CA HIS A 89 -11.32 -11.34 23.43
C HIS A 89 -10.21 -11.90 22.52
N VAL A 90 -10.47 -13.00 21.80
CA VAL A 90 -9.49 -13.58 20.84
C VAL A 90 -9.25 -12.66 19.64
N VAL A 91 -10.26 -11.94 19.14
CA VAL A 91 -10.06 -10.97 18.05
C VAL A 91 -9.21 -9.78 18.52
N GLN A 92 -9.56 -9.17 19.65
CA GLN A 92 -8.82 -8.04 20.21
C GLN A 92 -7.38 -8.42 20.55
N GLU A 93 -7.14 -9.60 21.15
CA GLU A 93 -5.77 -10.01 21.48
C GLU A 93 -4.93 -10.27 20.23
N ARG A 94 -5.50 -10.83 19.15
CA ARG A 94 -4.80 -10.94 17.86
C ARG A 94 -4.42 -9.57 17.29
N ALA A 95 -5.30 -8.58 17.39
CA ALA A 95 -5.01 -7.20 16.96
C ALA A 95 -3.86 -6.58 17.76
N ARG A 96 -3.86 -6.75 19.09
CA ARG A 96 -2.77 -6.28 19.96
C ARG A 96 -1.45 -7.03 19.72
N GLN A 97 -1.51 -8.32 19.42
CA GLN A 97 -0.32 -9.12 19.05
C GLN A 97 0.27 -8.67 17.73
N PHE A 98 -0.57 -8.46 16.70
CA PHE A 98 -0.15 -7.91 15.42
C PHE A 98 0.54 -6.56 15.60
N ALA A 99 -0.05 -5.64 16.37
CA ALA A 99 0.55 -4.34 16.64
C ALA A 99 1.95 -4.47 17.28
N ARG A 100 2.09 -5.31 18.33
CA ARG A 100 3.37 -5.58 18.99
C ARG A 100 4.41 -6.25 18.08
N GLN A 101 3.99 -7.04 17.09
CA GLN A 101 4.89 -7.72 16.15
C GLN A 101 5.40 -6.80 15.02
N HIS A 102 4.76 -5.65 14.82
CA HIS A 102 5.05 -4.69 13.75
C HIS A 102 5.46 -3.31 14.27
N ASP A 103 5.83 -3.21 15.56
CA ASP A 103 6.20 -1.95 16.24
C ASP A 103 5.14 -0.84 16.15
N LEU A 104 3.86 -1.23 16.13
CA LEU A 104 2.68 -0.34 16.11
C LEU A 104 2.04 -0.26 17.50
N SER A 105 1.31 0.83 17.79
CA SER A 105 0.57 1.01 19.06
C SER A 105 -0.49 -0.09 19.25
N PRO A 106 -0.40 -0.92 20.31
CA PRO A 106 -1.42 -1.90 20.65
C PRO A 106 -2.75 -1.25 21.06
N GLU A 107 -2.71 -0.03 21.59
CA GLU A 107 -3.86 0.76 22.00
C GLU A 107 -4.68 1.18 20.78
N PHE A 108 -4.02 1.73 19.75
CA PHE A 108 -4.66 2.08 18.48
C PHE A 108 -5.35 0.87 17.83
N PHE A 109 -4.66 -0.28 17.77
CA PHE A 109 -5.26 -1.52 17.25
C PHE A 109 -6.40 -2.04 18.13
N SER A 110 -6.35 -1.84 19.45
CA SER A 110 -7.46 -2.16 20.35
C SER A 110 -8.70 -1.33 20.03
N SER A 111 -8.56 0.00 19.90
CA SER A 111 -9.67 0.89 19.56
C SER A 111 -10.21 0.68 18.14
N LEU A 112 -9.34 0.42 17.16
CA LEU A 112 -9.75 0.08 15.79
C LEU A 112 -10.62 -1.18 15.77
N TYR A 113 -10.20 -2.23 16.49
CA TYR A 113 -10.96 -3.47 16.54
C TYR A 113 -12.21 -3.37 17.43
N GLU A 114 -12.21 -2.52 18.45
CA GLU A 114 -13.42 -2.18 19.22
C GLU A 114 -14.49 -1.55 18.32
N LEU A 115 -14.13 -0.58 17.47
CA LEU A 115 -15.05 0.01 16.49
C LEU A 115 -15.56 -1.03 15.47
N LEU A 116 -14.67 -1.85 14.90
CA LEU A 116 -15.04 -2.90 13.95
C LEU A 116 -15.96 -3.96 14.58
N ILE A 117 -15.79 -4.28 15.87
CA ILE A 117 -16.63 -5.24 16.60
C ILE A 117 -17.97 -4.60 16.98
N ALA A 118 -17.99 -3.35 17.42
CA ALA A 118 -19.23 -2.63 17.74
C ALA A 118 -20.15 -2.51 16.51
N GLU A 119 -19.60 -2.14 15.35
CA GLU A 119 -20.35 -2.09 14.09
C GLU A 119 -20.81 -3.49 13.66
N THR A 120 -19.98 -4.52 13.89
CA THR A 120 -20.39 -5.91 13.65
C THR A 120 -21.63 -6.25 14.48
N CYS A 121 -21.60 -6.06 15.80
CA CYS A 121 -22.74 -6.39 16.67
C CYS A 121 -24.00 -5.63 16.23
N ARG A 122 -23.91 -4.32 15.95
CA ARG A 122 -25.03 -3.50 15.47
C ARG A 122 -25.67 -4.05 14.19
N LEU A 123 -24.86 -4.46 13.22
CA LEU A 123 -25.32 -5.06 11.97
C LEU A 123 -25.93 -6.44 12.20
N GLU A 124 -25.27 -7.26 13.02
CA GLU A 124 -25.68 -8.61 13.34
C GLU A 124 -27.05 -8.58 14.08
N ASP A 125 -27.25 -7.65 15.02
CA ASP A 125 -28.50 -7.41 15.76
C ASP A 125 -29.65 -7.00 14.83
N LEU A 126 -29.41 -6.07 13.88
CA LEU A 126 -30.41 -5.67 12.86
C LEU A 126 -30.90 -6.84 12.00
N VAL A 127 -30.06 -7.86 11.81
CA VAL A 127 -30.41 -9.09 11.09
C VAL A 127 -31.14 -10.06 12.02
N ILE A 128 -30.82 -10.13 13.32
CA ILE A 128 -31.54 -10.97 14.29
C ILE A 128 -32.96 -10.46 14.57
N ASP A 129 -33.13 -9.16 14.80
CA ASP A 129 -34.41 -8.55 15.16
C ASP A 129 -35.27 -8.19 13.92
N GLY A 130 -34.67 -8.17 12.73
CA GLY A 130 -35.32 -7.82 11.46
C GLY A 130 -35.96 -9.00 10.72
N SER A 131 -36.97 -8.73 9.89
CA SER A 131 -37.44 -9.69 8.88
C SER A 131 -36.42 -9.82 7.73
N GLU A 132 -36.57 -10.83 6.85
CA GLU A 132 -35.65 -11.07 5.73
C GLU A 132 -35.44 -9.83 4.83
N ALA A 133 -36.43 -8.95 4.70
CA ALA A 133 -36.30 -7.70 3.95
C ALA A 133 -35.28 -6.72 4.59
N ASN A 134 -35.15 -6.74 5.92
CA ASN A 134 -34.16 -5.93 6.63
C ASN A 134 -32.73 -6.46 6.42
N VAL A 135 -32.59 -7.78 6.27
CA VAL A 135 -31.32 -8.45 5.97
C VAL A 135 -30.80 -8.07 4.61
N GLU A 136 -31.65 -8.06 3.57
CA GLU A 136 -31.24 -7.65 2.23
C GLU A 136 -30.91 -6.15 2.17
N ASN A 137 -31.69 -5.28 2.84
CA ASN A 137 -31.36 -3.86 2.96
C ASN A 137 -29.99 -3.62 3.62
N VAL A 138 -29.66 -4.39 4.68
CA VAL A 138 -28.35 -4.33 5.33
C VAL A 138 -27.24 -4.85 4.39
N ARG A 139 -27.46 -5.96 3.67
CA ARG A 139 -26.54 -6.45 2.63
C ARG A 139 -26.31 -5.45 1.50
N GLU A 140 -27.35 -4.74 1.06
CA GLU A 140 -27.20 -3.68 0.05
C GLU A 140 -26.43 -2.48 0.60
N SER A 141 -26.63 -2.11 1.86
CA SER A 141 -25.88 -1.01 2.50
C SER A 141 -24.38 -1.28 2.66
N VAL A 142 -23.97 -2.56 2.79
CA VAL A 142 -22.56 -3.00 2.80
C VAL A 142 -22.10 -3.42 1.39
N GLY A 143 -23.03 -3.59 0.43
CA GLY A 143 -22.81 -3.95 -0.97
C GLY A 143 -22.56 -5.44 -1.21
N ARG A 144 -23.25 -6.04 -2.18
CA ARG A 144 -23.12 -7.46 -2.59
C ARG A 144 -21.65 -7.89 -2.80
N ARG A 145 -21.20 -8.98 -2.16
CA ARG A 145 -19.83 -9.54 -2.34
C ARG A 145 -19.51 -9.64 -3.84
N SER A 146 -18.41 -9.01 -4.26
CA SER A 146 -17.87 -9.25 -5.60
C SER A 146 -17.46 -10.72 -5.66
N GLY A 147 -17.84 -11.42 -6.74
CA GLY A 147 -18.07 -12.86 -6.68
C GLY A 147 -16.86 -13.69 -6.24
N LEU A 148 -17.08 -14.58 -5.26
CA LEU A 148 -16.19 -15.71 -5.02
C LEU A 148 -16.35 -16.73 -6.15
N THR A 149 -15.73 -16.44 -7.30
CA THR A 149 -15.49 -17.42 -8.36
C THR A 149 -14.06 -17.93 -8.28
N ARG A 150 -13.75 -18.78 -7.29
CA ARG A 150 -13.30 -20.16 -7.55
C ARG A 150 -13.24 -21.01 -6.28
#